data_AF-A0A2Z6MYP0-F1
#
_entry.id   AF-A0A2Z6MYP0-F1
#
_cell.length_a   1.000
_cell.length_b   1.000
_cell.length_c   1.000
_cell.angle_alpha   90.00
_cell.angle_beta   90.00
_cell.angle_gamma   90.00
#
_symmetry.space_group_name_H-M   'P 1'
#
loop_
_entity.id
_entity.type
_entity.pdbx_description
1 polymer ?
#
loop_
_entity_poly.entity_id
_entity_poly.type
_entity_poly.pdbx_seq_one_letter_code
_entity_poly.pdbx_strand_id
1 'polypeptide(L)'
;MLRLYPGKLPDLELMFDCEDKPVVPLDMFHGPNAKPPPLFRYCSDQRSLDIVFPDWSFWGWAETNIKPWENTLKDIKEGNKKTNWKDRIPYAYWKGNPYVAPTRENLLQCNVTLENDWNTLLYIQDWVQESNQGMVPLQHYWPIRDNSKCTSLKFAVEWGNNHTHKAQEIGEAGSKFIQEDLDMNNVYNYMFHLLNEYAKLLKFKPSIPRRAVEFCPEKLMECAVNGNKRMFMEESMVKVPSDSNPCTIPPPYDPLSLQEFLERKANSTKQVEIWEDEYWQIKEGTIV
;
A
#
# COMPACT_ATOMS: atom_id res chain seq x y z
N MET A 1 -4.57 -17.92 7.20
CA MET A 1 -4.22 -18.76 6.04
C MET A 1 -4.16 -20.26 6.37
N LEU A 2 -3.27 -20.80 7.21
CA LEU A 2 -3.21 -22.26 7.48
C LEU A 2 -4.53 -22.85 8.03
N ARG A 3 -5.28 -22.08 8.83
CA ARG A 3 -6.64 -22.43 9.27
C ARG A 3 -7.70 -22.27 8.18
N LEU A 4 -7.50 -21.32 7.29
CA LEU A 4 -8.42 -21.01 6.20
C LEU A 4 -8.35 -22.10 5.11
N TYR A 5 -7.14 -22.62 4.86
CA TYR A 5 -6.84 -23.64 3.86
C TYR A 5 -6.06 -24.82 4.48
N PRO A 6 -6.66 -25.58 5.41
CA PRO A 6 -5.97 -26.63 6.14
C PRO A 6 -5.48 -27.74 5.20
N GLY A 7 -4.21 -28.11 5.32
CA GLY A 7 -3.58 -29.18 4.51
C GLY A 7 -3.40 -28.84 3.03
N LYS A 8 -3.65 -27.60 2.59
CA LYS A 8 -3.53 -27.19 1.18
C LYS A 8 -2.16 -26.61 0.80
N LEU A 9 -1.26 -26.39 1.77
CA LEU A 9 0.11 -25.92 1.50
C LEU A 9 1.09 -27.10 1.56
N PRO A 10 2.07 -27.16 0.64
CA PRO A 10 3.18 -28.10 0.73
C PRO A 10 4.15 -27.73 1.85
N ASP A 11 4.97 -28.71 2.25
CA ASP A 11 6.12 -28.46 3.12
C ASP A 11 7.07 -27.44 2.46
N LEU A 12 7.44 -26.38 3.18
CA LEU A 12 8.38 -25.35 2.71
C LEU A 12 9.19 -24.76 3.88
N GLU A 13 10.34 -24.19 3.56
CA GLU A 13 11.17 -23.37 4.47
C GLU A 13 11.35 -21.99 3.84
N LEU A 14 11.18 -20.92 4.61
CA LEU A 14 11.38 -19.54 4.13
C LEU A 14 12.20 -18.74 5.15
N MET A 15 12.84 -17.67 4.66
CA MET A 15 13.49 -16.66 5.48
C MET A 15 12.71 -15.34 5.36
N PHE A 16 12.32 -14.78 6.49
CA PHE A 16 11.55 -13.54 6.56
C PHE A 16 12.34 -12.49 7.34
N ASP A 17 12.51 -11.30 6.77
CA ASP A 17 13.09 -10.15 7.46
C ASP A 17 11.97 -9.14 7.77
N CYS A 18 11.88 -8.79 9.06
CA CYS A 18 10.81 -7.95 9.61
C CYS A 18 11.17 -6.46 9.70
N GLU A 19 12.29 -6.02 9.13
CA GLU A 19 12.71 -4.60 9.14
C GLU A 19 12.07 -3.80 7.97
N ASP A 20 12.18 -2.47 7.97
CA ASP A 20 11.44 -1.58 7.05
C ASP A 20 11.98 -1.52 5.60
N LYS A 21 13.29 -1.61 5.40
CA LYS A 21 13.94 -1.26 4.12
C LYS A 21 14.33 -2.50 3.34
N PRO A 22 14.14 -2.56 2.00
CA PRO A 22 14.64 -3.67 1.19
C PRO A 22 16.17 -3.79 1.30
N VAL A 23 16.69 -5.02 1.21
CA VAL A 23 18.13 -5.31 1.44
C VAL A 23 18.77 -6.19 0.37
N VAL A 24 18.00 -6.66 -0.62
CA VAL A 24 18.56 -7.45 -1.73
C VAL A 24 18.61 -6.56 -2.98
N PRO A 25 19.65 -5.73 -3.15
CA PRO A 25 19.70 -4.77 -4.25
C PRO A 25 19.94 -5.47 -5.59
N LEU A 26 19.17 -5.07 -6.61
CA LEU A 26 19.16 -5.67 -7.95
C LEU A 26 20.52 -5.57 -8.65
N ASP A 27 21.24 -4.46 -8.44
CA ASP A 27 22.54 -4.17 -9.06
C ASP A 27 23.70 -5.02 -8.54
N MET A 28 23.51 -5.73 -7.42
CA MET A 28 24.51 -6.69 -6.94
C MET A 28 24.42 -8.06 -7.60
N PHE A 29 23.35 -8.34 -8.35
CA PHE A 29 23.02 -9.65 -8.89
C PHE A 29 22.94 -9.64 -10.42
N HIS A 30 24.06 -9.38 -11.08
CA HIS A 30 24.17 -9.35 -12.54
C HIS A 30 24.66 -10.67 -13.16
N GLY A 31 24.16 -10.96 -14.36
CA GLY A 31 24.63 -12.05 -15.21
C GLY A 31 23.86 -13.38 -15.02
N PRO A 32 24.13 -14.37 -15.90
CA PRO A 32 23.34 -15.60 -16.00
C PRO A 32 23.45 -16.53 -14.78
N ASN A 33 24.45 -16.32 -13.92
CA ASN A 33 24.71 -17.13 -12.72
C ASN A 33 24.37 -16.40 -11.41
N ALA A 34 23.74 -15.23 -11.48
CA ALA A 34 23.30 -14.51 -10.29
C ALA A 34 22.32 -15.37 -9.47
N LYS A 35 22.55 -15.44 -8.16
CA LYS A 35 21.75 -16.23 -7.20
C LYS A 35 21.36 -15.33 -6.02
N PRO A 36 20.42 -14.41 -6.22
CA PRO A 36 19.92 -13.60 -5.10
C PRO A 36 19.33 -14.52 -4.02
N PRO A 37 19.57 -14.24 -2.74
CA PRO A 37 18.94 -15.00 -1.66
C PRO A 37 17.43 -14.75 -1.67
N PRO A 38 16.59 -15.80 -1.53
CA PRO A 38 15.15 -15.61 -1.40
C PRO A 38 14.84 -15.06 0.00
N LEU A 39 14.54 -13.76 0.09
CA LEU A 39 14.20 -13.09 1.33
C LEU A 39 12.81 -12.48 1.23
N PHE A 40 11.92 -12.85 2.16
CA PHE A 40 10.58 -12.28 2.25
C PHE A 40 10.57 -11.03 3.11
N ARG A 41 9.85 -9.99 2.65
CA ARG A 41 9.68 -8.70 3.34
C ARG A 41 8.34 -8.06 2.99
N TYR A 42 7.92 -7.05 3.75
CA TYR A 42 6.73 -6.26 3.41
C TYR A 42 7.01 -5.10 2.44
N CYS A 43 8.26 -4.63 2.32
CA CYS A 43 8.66 -3.55 1.42
C CYS A 43 9.63 -4.02 0.32
N SER A 44 9.44 -3.52 -0.90
CA SER A 44 10.35 -3.66 -2.05
C SER A 44 10.13 -2.50 -3.05
N ASP A 45 11.02 -2.34 -4.01
CA ASP A 45 11.00 -1.32 -5.06
C ASP A 45 11.61 -1.86 -6.37
N GLN A 46 11.65 -1.04 -7.42
CA GLN A 46 12.21 -1.48 -8.72
C GLN A 46 13.73 -1.74 -8.70
N ARG A 47 14.42 -1.47 -7.58
CA ARG A 47 15.86 -1.60 -7.42
C ARG A 47 16.22 -2.75 -6.47
N SER A 48 15.25 -3.53 -6.03
CA SER A 48 15.42 -4.62 -5.06
C SER A 48 14.76 -5.91 -5.54
N LEU A 49 15.19 -7.02 -4.95
CA LEU A 49 14.76 -8.40 -5.29
C LEU A 49 14.05 -9.11 -4.13
N ASP A 50 13.78 -8.39 -3.04
CA ASP A 50 13.03 -8.88 -1.90
C ASP A 50 11.62 -9.35 -2.33
N ILE A 51 11.18 -10.50 -1.83
CA ILE A 51 9.87 -11.08 -2.15
C ILE A 51 8.82 -10.44 -1.25
N VAL A 52 7.95 -9.63 -1.85
CA VAL A 52 6.89 -8.92 -1.12
C VAL A 52 5.91 -9.92 -0.49
N PHE A 53 5.63 -9.74 0.79
CA PHE A 53 4.65 -10.49 1.55
C PHE A 53 3.75 -9.50 2.32
N PRO A 54 2.47 -9.79 2.56
CA PRO A 54 1.58 -8.84 3.24
C PRO A 54 2.09 -8.48 4.64
N ASP A 55 2.07 -7.19 4.95
CA ASP A 55 2.47 -6.65 6.25
C ASP A 55 1.59 -7.15 7.40
N TRP A 56 2.13 -7.22 8.61
CA TRP A 56 1.39 -7.69 9.79
C TRP A 56 0.20 -6.79 10.15
N SER A 57 0.19 -5.51 9.74
CA SER A 57 -0.90 -4.57 10.03
C SER A 57 -2.26 -5.01 9.48
N PHE A 58 -2.34 -5.93 8.51
CA PHE A 58 -3.61 -6.54 8.09
C PHE A 58 -4.34 -7.24 9.24
N TRP A 59 -3.61 -7.83 10.18
CA TRP A 59 -4.14 -8.47 11.39
C TRP A 59 -4.20 -7.52 12.60
N GLY A 60 -3.85 -6.24 12.39
CA GLY A 60 -3.85 -5.18 13.39
C GLY A 60 -2.45 -4.79 13.87
N TRP A 61 -2.33 -3.56 14.35
CA TRP A 61 -1.11 -3.01 14.96
C TRP A 61 -1.46 -2.45 16.33
N ALA A 62 -1.25 -3.27 17.35
CA ALA A 62 -1.70 -2.98 18.70
C ALA A 62 -0.97 -1.78 19.32
N GLU A 63 0.32 -1.62 19.03
CA GLU A 63 1.17 -0.53 19.52
C GLU A 63 0.67 0.85 19.10
N THR A 64 0.03 0.96 17.93
CA THR A 64 -0.52 2.21 17.39
C THR A 64 -2.04 2.22 17.32
N ASN A 65 -2.68 1.21 17.92
CA ASN A 65 -4.13 1.04 18.00
C ASN A 65 -4.82 1.01 16.61
N ILE A 66 -4.14 0.49 15.59
CA ILE A 66 -4.73 0.22 14.29
C ILE A 66 -5.46 -1.12 14.39
N LYS A 67 -6.79 -1.10 14.25
CA LYS A 67 -7.61 -2.31 14.29
C LYS A 67 -7.26 -3.23 13.12
N PRO A 68 -7.54 -4.55 13.24
CA PRO A 68 -7.49 -5.46 12.11
C PRO A 68 -8.22 -4.90 10.89
N TRP A 69 -7.68 -5.17 9.71
CA TRP A 69 -8.11 -4.51 8.48
C TRP A 69 -9.60 -4.69 8.17
N GLU A 70 -10.18 -5.84 8.49
CA GLU A 70 -11.63 -6.08 8.31
C GLU A 70 -12.51 -5.08 9.09
N ASN A 71 -12.09 -4.70 10.30
CA ASN A 71 -12.78 -3.73 11.13
C ASN A 71 -12.50 -2.30 10.65
N THR A 72 -11.26 -1.99 10.31
CA THR A 72 -10.86 -0.71 9.73
C THR A 72 -11.62 -0.41 8.43
N LEU A 73 -11.80 -1.42 7.57
CA LEU A 73 -12.52 -1.27 6.31
C LEU A 73 -14.02 -0.98 6.53
N LYS A 74 -14.64 -1.55 7.55
CA LYS A 74 -16.03 -1.23 7.95
C LYS A 74 -16.13 0.22 8.40
N ASP A 75 -15.19 0.69 9.23
CA ASP A 75 -15.13 2.08 9.70
C ASP A 75 -14.96 3.07 8.53
N ILE A 76 -14.12 2.75 7.54
CA ILE A 76 -13.95 3.54 6.31
C ILE A 76 -15.25 3.60 5.51
N LYS A 77 -15.92 2.46 5.30
CA LYS A 77 -17.21 2.38 4.57
C LYS A 77 -18.29 3.24 5.23
N GLU A 78 -18.39 3.20 6.56
CA GLU A 78 -19.33 4.06 7.29
C GLU A 78 -18.92 5.53 7.27
N GLY A 79 -17.62 5.83 7.36
CA GLY A 79 -17.09 7.18 7.21
C GLY A 79 -17.46 7.83 5.88
N ASN A 80 -17.38 7.07 4.78
CA ASN A 80 -17.72 7.54 3.44
C ASN A 80 -19.20 7.94 3.27
N LYS A 81 -20.10 7.39 4.09
CA LYS A 81 -21.53 7.72 4.06
C LYS A 81 -21.89 9.00 4.81
N LYS A 82 -20.98 9.53 5.65
CA LYS A 82 -21.27 10.68 6.53
C LYS A 82 -21.39 12.01 5.79
N THR A 83 -20.75 12.15 4.63
CA THR A 83 -20.70 13.40 3.87
C THR A 83 -20.72 13.09 2.38
N ASN A 84 -21.72 13.61 1.69
CA ASN A 84 -21.80 13.48 0.24
C ASN A 84 -20.67 14.27 -0.41
N TRP A 85 -20.24 13.85 -1.61
CA TRP A 85 -19.17 14.52 -2.35
C TRP A 85 -19.36 16.03 -2.47
N LYS A 86 -20.59 16.48 -2.80
CA LYS A 86 -20.94 17.90 -3.00
C LYS A 86 -20.85 18.76 -1.74
N ASP A 87 -20.89 18.12 -0.57
CA ASP A 87 -20.88 18.79 0.73
C ASP A 87 -19.45 18.85 1.34
N ARG A 88 -18.44 18.34 0.61
CA ARG A 88 -17.05 18.32 1.07
C ARG A 88 -16.40 19.68 0.90
N ILE A 89 -15.49 20.00 1.81
CA ILE A 89 -14.70 21.24 1.76
C ILE A 89 -13.66 21.10 0.64
N PRO A 90 -13.60 22.04 -0.31
CA PRO A 90 -12.76 21.96 -1.52
C PRO A 90 -11.28 22.34 -1.26
N TYR A 91 -10.71 21.81 -0.17
CA TYR A 91 -9.30 21.98 0.21
C TYR A 91 -8.58 20.64 0.12
N ALA A 92 -7.33 20.64 -0.35
CA ALA A 92 -6.49 19.46 -0.19
C ALA A 92 -6.11 19.31 1.28
N TYR A 93 -6.45 18.18 1.88
CA TYR A 93 -6.09 17.85 3.24
C TYR A 93 -4.95 16.84 3.23
N TRP A 94 -3.87 17.15 3.92
CA TRP A 94 -2.80 16.21 4.19
C TRP A 94 -2.50 16.20 5.68
N LYS A 95 -2.48 15.00 6.25
CA LYS A 95 -1.82 14.73 7.50
C LYS A 95 -0.63 13.83 7.12
N GLY A 96 0.58 14.03 7.64
CA GLY A 96 1.72 13.10 7.48
C GLY A 96 2.91 13.50 8.37
N ASN A 97 3.80 12.61 8.84
CA ASN A 97 5.03 13.12 9.49
C ASN A 97 6.02 13.65 8.43
N PRO A 98 6.53 14.87 8.59
CA PRO A 98 7.36 15.52 7.58
C PRO A 98 8.82 15.04 7.59
N TYR A 99 9.27 14.39 8.67
CA TYR A 99 10.69 14.21 9.00
C TYR A 99 11.31 12.90 8.52
N VAL A 100 10.55 11.93 8.03
CA VAL A 100 11.16 10.66 7.58
C VAL A 100 11.64 10.72 6.12
N ALA A 101 11.28 11.77 5.38
CA ALA A 101 11.77 12.01 4.02
C ALA A 101 11.83 13.50 3.71
N PRO A 102 12.91 14.01 3.07
CA PRO A 102 13.02 15.42 2.68
C PRO A 102 11.86 15.92 1.81
N THR A 103 11.26 15.03 1.00
CA THR A 103 10.09 15.36 0.19
C THR A 103 8.86 15.70 1.02
N ARG A 104 8.67 15.10 2.20
CA ARG A 104 7.56 15.40 3.10
C ARG A 104 7.80 16.69 3.88
N GLU A 105 9.05 16.99 4.21
CA GLU A 105 9.43 18.27 4.82
C GLU A 105 9.13 19.45 3.88
N ASN A 106 9.41 19.29 2.59
CA ASN A 106 9.09 20.30 1.58
C ASN A 106 7.58 20.60 1.47
N LEU A 107 6.69 19.66 1.82
CA LEU A 107 5.24 19.93 1.83
C LEU A 107 4.88 21.03 2.84
N LEU A 108 5.59 21.12 3.97
CA LEU A 108 5.29 22.11 5.01
C LEU A 108 5.55 23.55 4.58
N GLN A 109 6.34 23.75 3.52
CA GLN A 109 6.56 25.07 2.91
C GLN A 109 5.25 25.64 2.32
N CYS A 110 4.25 24.79 2.08
CA CYS A 110 2.95 25.16 1.54
C CYS A 110 1.91 25.49 2.62
N ASN A 111 2.32 25.67 3.87
CA ASN A 111 1.42 26.13 4.94
C ASN A 111 0.82 27.49 4.59
N VAL A 112 -0.44 27.71 5.00
CA VAL A 112 -1.14 28.98 4.78
C VAL A 112 -0.39 30.11 5.47
N THR A 113 -0.13 31.19 4.73
CA THR A 113 0.40 32.45 5.27
C THR A 113 -0.57 33.59 4.99
N LEU A 114 -0.31 34.77 5.55
CA LEU A 114 -1.11 35.98 5.24
C LEU A 114 -1.01 36.39 3.76
N GLU A 115 0.06 35.97 3.08
CA GLU A 115 0.36 36.35 1.70
C GLU A 115 -0.06 35.27 0.70
N ASN A 116 -0.01 33.99 1.10
CA ASN A 116 -0.28 32.84 0.23
C ASN A 116 -1.20 31.82 0.90
N ASP A 117 -2.40 31.62 0.32
CA ASP A 117 -3.25 30.46 0.58
C ASP A 117 -3.21 29.50 -0.61
N TRP A 118 -2.61 28.33 -0.38
CA TRP A 118 -2.49 27.28 -1.39
C TRP A 118 -3.74 26.39 -1.51
N ASN A 119 -4.81 26.70 -0.77
CA ASN A 119 -6.01 25.87 -0.58
C ASN A 119 -5.68 24.47 -0.01
N THR A 120 -4.69 24.41 0.89
CA THR A 120 -4.20 23.17 1.49
C THR A 120 -4.23 23.25 3.02
N LEU A 121 -4.56 22.14 3.66
CA LEU A 121 -4.52 21.98 5.12
C LEU A 121 -3.51 20.89 5.46
N LEU A 122 -2.40 21.26 6.12
CA LEU A 122 -1.30 20.36 6.42
C LEU A 122 -1.19 20.11 7.93
N TYR A 123 -1.15 18.85 8.34
CA TYR A 123 -1.00 18.43 9.74
C TYR A 123 0.11 17.38 9.87
N ILE A 124 0.87 17.42 10.96
CA ILE A 124 1.90 16.40 11.20
C ILE A 124 1.20 15.10 11.69
N GLN A 125 1.33 14.02 10.92
CA GLN A 125 0.82 12.66 11.25
C GLN A 125 1.90 11.78 11.85
N ASP A 126 1.55 10.54 12.13
CA ASP A 126 2.38 9.45 12.61
C ASP A 126 2.47 8.37 11.53
N TRP A 127 3.67 7.88 11.22
CA TRP A 127 4.06 7.25 9.93
C TRP A 127 3.69 5.82 9.69
N VAL A 128 3.32 5.16 10.74
CA VAL A 128 3.01 3.74 10.79
C VAL A 128 1.86 3.37 9.83
N GLN A 129 0.95 4.30 9.53
CA GLN A 129 -0.31 4.02 8.82
C GLN A 129 -0.24 4.16 7.30
N GLU A 130 0.62 5.03 6.78
CA GLU A 130 0.49 5.51 5.40
C GLU A 130 1.34 4.71 4.39
N SER A 131 2.20 3.81 4.88
CA SER A 131 3.23 3.17 4.07
C SER A 131 2.75 2.01 3.19
N ASN A 132 1.54 1.47 3.41
CA ASN A 132 1.22 0.10 2.96
C ASN A 132 0.34 -0.03 1.70
N GLN A 133 -0.25 1.02 1.13
CA GLN A 133 -1.42 0.84 0.23
C GLN A 133 -1.30 1.52 -1.14
N GLY A 134 -0.10 1.48 -1.71
CA GLY A 134 0.27 2.17 -2.96
C GLY A 134 -0.87 2.39 -3.95
N MET A 135 -1.06 3.66 -4.33
CA MET A 135 -2.13 4.08 -5.22
C MET A 135 -1.65 4.14 -6.69
N VAL A 136 -2.59 4.22 -7.64
CA VAL A 136 -2.29 4.43 -9.07
C VAL A 136 -2.70 5.85 -9.48
N PRO A 137 -1.79 6.67 -10.06
CA PRO A 137 -2.07 8.04 -10.44
C PRO A 137 -3.26 8.16 -11.39
N LEU A 138 -4.04 9.23 -11.23
CA LEU A 138 -5.25 9.57 -11.99
C LEU A 138 -6.39 8.55 -11.96
N GLN A 139 -6.19 7.38 -11.37
CA GLN A 139 -7.24 6.40 -11.10
C GLN A 139 -7.66 6.45 -9.64
N HIS A 140 -6.69 6.59 -8.72
CA HIS A 140 -6.93 6.56 -7.28
C HIS A 140 -6.57 7.89 -6.59
N TYR A 141 -5.67 8.69 -7.19
CA TYR A 141 -5.19 9.94 -6.62
C TYR A 141 -4.55 10.86 -7.67
N TRP A 142 -4.37 12.14 -7.34
CA TRP A 142 -3.69 13.12 -8.19
C TRP A 142 -2.18 13.16 -7.90
N PRO A 143 -1.29 13.01 -8.90
CA PRO A 143 0.15 13.08 -8.67
C PRO A 143 0.63 14.52 -8.43
N ILE A 144 1.63 14.68 -7.56
CA ILE A 144 2.24 15.98 -7.21
C ILE A 144 3.75 15.86 -7.46
N ARG A 145 4.34 16.85 -8.15
CA ARG A 145 5.77 16.86 -8.44
C ARG A 145 6.62 16.94 -7.17
N ASP A 146 7.81 16.37 -7.21
CA ASP A 146 8.70 16.37 -6.05
C ASP A 146 9.47 17.68 -5.85
N ASN A 147 9.78 18.39 -6.93
CA ASN A 147 10.59 19.61 -6.95
C ASN A 147 9.79 20.91 -6.84
N SER A 148 8.46 20.88 -7.06
CA SER A 148 7.60 22.09 -7.12
C SER A 148 6.29 21.92 -6.35
N LYS A 149 6.36 21.37 -5.13
CA LYS A 149 5.19 20.87 -4.39
C LYS A 149 4.06 21.89 -4.20
N CYS A 150 4.35 23.13 -3.80
CA CYS A 150 3.30 24.10 -3.49
C CYS A 150 2.54 24.56 -4.72
N THR A 151 3.25 24.81 -5.83
CA THR A 151 2.63 25.18 -7.11
C THR A 151 1.83 24.01 -7.68
N SER A 152 2.36 22.78 -7.57
CA SER A 152 1.65 21.57 -8.00
C SER A 152 0.38 21.32 -7.17
N LEU A 153 0.43 21.56 -5.86
CA LEU A 153 -0.74 21.44 -4.98
C LEU A 153 -1.80 22.48 -5.32
N LYS A 154 -1.40 23.74 -5.54
CA LYS A 154 -2.34 24.80 -5.94
C LYS A 154 -3.05 24.45 -7.24
N PHE A 155 -2.27 24.01 -8.23
CA PHE A 155 -2.80 23.55 -9.50
C PHE A 155 -3.77 22.37 -9.31
N ALA A 156 -3.39 21.36 -8.53
CA ALA A 156 -4.24 20.20 -8.26
C ALA A 156 -5.59 20.57 -7.62
N VAL A 157 -5.58 21.47 -6.61
CA VAL A 157 -6.79 21.91 -5.93
C VAL A 157 -7.68 22.73 -6.86
N GLU A 158 -7.11 23.70 -7.59
CA GLU A 158 -7.87 24.50 -8.55
C GLU A 158 -8.43 23.63 -9.68
N TRP A 159 -7.65 22.68 -10.20
CA TRP A 159 -8.11 21.74 -11.21
C TRP A 159 -9.28 20.91 -10.68
N GLY A 160 -9.16 20.33 -9.48
CA GLY A 160 -10.22 19.52 -8.87
C GLY A 160 -11.51 20.30 -8.64
N ASN A 161 -11.38 21.55 -8.20
CA ASN A 161 -12.52 22.44 -7.97
C ASN A 161 -13.20 22.89 -9.27
N ASN A 162 -12.44 22.97 -10.37
CA ASN A 162 -12.99 23.26 -11.71
C ASN A 162 -13.48 22.01 -12.46
N HIS A 163 -13.14 20.80 -11.99
CA HIS A 163 -13.50 19.51 -12.60
C HIS A 163 -14.15 18.55 -11.59
N THR A 164 -15.13 19.05 -10.84
CA THR A 164 -15.73 18.35 -9.69
C THR A 164 -16.25 16.94 -10.00
N HIS A 165 -16.80 16.70 -11.21
CA HIS A 165 -17.25 15.37 -11.64
C HIS A 165 -16.08 14.39 -11.81
N LYS A 166 -15.01 14.81 -12.50
CA LYS A 166 -13.82 13.96 -12.67
C LYS A 166 -13.11 13.70 -11.35
N ALA A 167 -13.03 14.72 -10.49
CA ALA A 167 -12.49 14.57 -9.14
C ALA A 167 -13.30 13.55 -8.31
N GLN A 168 -14.63 13.56 -8.45
CA GLN A 168 -15.50 12.56 -7.82
C GLN A 168 -15.22 11.15 -8.33
N GLU A 169 -15.14 10.97 -9.66
CA GLU A 169 -14.87 9.66 -10.28
C GLU A 169 -13.55 9.05 -9.79
N ILE A 170 -12.48 9.85 -9.70
CA ILE A 170 -11.18 9.41 -9.16
C ILE A 170 -11.31 8.98 -7.70
N GLY A 171 -12.01 9.78 -6.88
CA GLY A 171 -12.24 9.48 -5.46
C GLY A 171 -13.08 8.22 -5.23
N GLU A 172 -14.11 8.01 -6.05
CA GLU A 172 -14.95 6.81 -6.04
C GLU A 172 -14.19 5.57 -6.50
N ALA A 173 -13.38 5.69 -7.56
CA ALA A 173 -12.54 4.59 -8.05
C ALA A 173 -11.50 4.15 -7.00
N GLY A 174 -10.81 5.10 -6.35
CA GLY A 174 -9.91 4.80 -5.24
C GLY A 174 -10.62 4.14 -4.06
N SER A 175 -11.80 4.65 -3.69
CA SER A 175 -12.62 4.07 -2.62
C SER A 175 -13.09 2.66 -2.94
N LYS A 176 -13.44 2.39 -4.20
CA LYS A 176 -13.89 1.08 -4.67
C LYS A 176 -12.75 0.05 -4.61
N PHE A 177 -11.56 0.40 -5.11
CA PHE A 177 -10.38 -0.46 -5.06
C PHE A 177 -10.06 -0.93 -3.64
N ILE A 178 -10.02 0.00 -2.67
CA ILE A 178 -9.75 -0.33 -1.27
C ILE A 178 -10.85 -1.23 -0.67
N GLN A 179 -12.09 -1.07 -1.10
CA GLN A 179 -13.23 -1.79 -0.55
C GLN A 179 -13.47 -3.18 -1.15
N GLU A 180 -13.02 -3.40 -2.38
CA GLU A 180 -13.29 -4.62 -3.16
C GLU A 180 -12.03 -5.44 -3.40
N ASP A 181 -10.92 -4.79 -3.78
CA ASP A 181 -9.71 -5.49 -4.20
C ASP A 181 -8.72 -5.71 -3.04
N LEU A 182 -8.68 -4.77 -2.09
CA LEU A 182 -7.85 -4.89 -0.89
C LEU A 182 -8.64 -5.48 0.29
N ASP A 183 -9.30 -6.62 0.11
CA ASP A 183 -10.02 -7.31 1.19
C ASP A 183 -9.19 -8.47 1.82
N MET A 184 -9.56 -8.92 3.02
CA MET A 184 -8.81 -9.99 3.72
C MET A 184 -8.81 -11.32 2.97
N ASN A 185 -9.83 -11.63 2.17
CA ASN A 185 -9.82 -12.85 1.36
C ASN A 185 -8.75 -12.76 0.28
N ASN A 186 -8.65 -11.62 -0.41
CA ASN A 186 -7.60 -11.38 -1.40
C ASN A 186 -6.20 -11.40 -0.76
N VAL A 187 -6.03 -10.85 0.45
CA VAL A 187 -4.76 -10.95 1.21
C VAL A 187 -4.39 -12.40 1.48
N TYR A 188 -5.32 -13.21 2.02
CA TYR A 188 -5.04 -14.63 2.28
C TYR A 188 -4.80 -15.44 1.01
N ASN A 189 -5.52 -15.12 -0.07
CA ASN A 189 -5.32 -15.73 -1.37
C ASN A 189 -3.90 -15.43 -1.90
N TYR A 190 -3.48 -14.17 -1.87
CA TYR A 190 -2.14 -13.78 -2.25
C TYR A 190 -1.06 -14.56 -1.49
N MET A 191 -1.16 -14.62 -0.14
CA MET A 191 -0.24 -15.40 0.68
C MET A 191 -0.22 -16.88 0.29
N PHE A 192 -1.41 -17.46 0.11
CA PHE A 192 -1.54 -18.88 -0.22
C PHE A 192 -0.83 -19.21 -1.53
N HIS A 193 -1.05 -18.41 -2.58
CA HIS A 193 -0.41 -18.66 -3.86
C HIS A 193 1.08 -18.36 -3.85
N LEU A 194 1.50 -17.25 -3.23
CA LEU A 194 2.90 -16.88 -3.13
C LEU A 194 3.71 -18.02 -2.48
N LEU A 195 3.22 -18.58 -1.38
CA LEU A 195 3.88 -19.69 -0.69
C LEU A 195 3.84 -21.00 -1.49
N ASN A 196 2.74 -21.29 -2.19
CA ASN A 196 2.65 -22.46 -3.07
C ASN A 196 3.64 -22.38 -4.24
N GLU A 197 3.72 -21.24 -4.93
CA GLU A 197 4.66 -21.06 -6.03
C GLU A 197 6.11 -21.06 -5.54
N TYR A 198 6.38 -20.40 -4.41
CA TYR A 198 7.69 -20.41 -3.79
C TYR A 198 8.16 -21.83 -3.42
N ALA A 199 7.27 -22.65 -2.85
CA ALA A 199 7.62 -24.03 -2.47
C ALA A 199 8.08 -24.88 -3.67
N LYS A 200 7.56 -24.62 -4.88
CA LYS A 200 7.99 -25.31 -6.12
C LYS A 200 9.43 -24.97 -6.53
N LEU A 201 9.97 -23.86 -6.04
CA LEU A 201 11.33 -23.42 -6.35
C LEU A 201 12.38 -24.11 -5.45
N LEU A 202 11.95 -24.74 -4.36
CA LEU A 202 12.85 -25.45 -3.45
C LEU A 202 13.47 -26.66 -4.14
N LYS A 203 14.81 -26.73 -4.11
CA LYS A 203 15.59 -27.83 -4.69
C LYS A 203 15.91 -28.94 -3.68
N PHE A 204 15.27 -28.91 -2.53
CA PHE A 204 15.46 -29.85 -1.43
C PHE A 204 14.12 -30.13 -0.76
N LYS A 205 14.04 -31.23 -0.02
CA LYS A 205 12.89 -31.54 0.83
C LYS A 205 13.11 -30.88 2.21
N PRO A 206 12.22 -29.98 2.65
CA PRO A 206 12.30 -29.38 3.97
C PRO A 206 12.35 -30.41 5.10
N SER A 207 13.01 -30.06 6.19
CA SER A 207 13.08 -30.91 7.38
C SER A 207 13.12 -30.06 8.65
N ILE A 208 12.44 -30.49 9.71
CA ILE A 208 12.36 -29.73 10.96
C ILE A 208 13.76 -29.62 11.60
N PRO A 209 14.31 -28.40 11.77
CA PRO A 209 15.61 -28.21 12.42
C PRO A 209 15.58 -28.66 13.89
N ARG A 210 16.70 -29.19 14.39
CA ARG A 210 16.80 -29.72 15.79
C ARG A 210 16.41 -28.74 16.90
N ARG A 211 16.54 -27.42 16.65
CA ARG A 211 16.22 -26.36 17.62
C ARG A 211 14.94 -25.60 17.27
N ALA A 212 14.17 -26.10 16.30
CA ALA A 212 12.89 -25.50 15.95
C ALA A 212 11.91 -25.65 17.13
N VAL A 213 11.09 -24.63 17.31
CA VAL A 213 9.99 -24.62 18.28
C VAL A 213 8.71 -24.56 17.49
N GLU A 214 7.77 -25.45 17.81
CA GLU A 214 6.44 -25.44 17.21
C GLU A 214 5.69 -24.17 17.61
N PHE A 215 5.13 -23.46 16.63
CA PHE A 215 4.34 -22.26 16.86
C PHE A 215 2.86 -22.61 17.02
N CYS A 216 2.29 -22.35 18.21
CA CYS A 216 0.88 -22.56 18.52
C CYS A 216 0.21 -21.24 18.93
N PRO A 217 -0.68 -20.64 18.09
CA PRO A 217 -1.33 -19.36 18.38
C PRO A 217 -2.12 -19.33 19.69
N GLU A 218 -2.87 -20.39 20.01
CA GLU A 218 -3.65 -20.51 21.25
C GLU A 218 -2.77 -20.41 22.48
N LYS A 219 -1.69 -21.20 22.49
CA LYS A 219 -0.72 -21.21 23.59
C LYS A 219 -0.02 -19.85 23.75
N LEU A 220 0.22 -19.14 22.64
CA LEU A 220 0.79 -17.80 22.66
C LEU A 220 -0.17 -16.78 23.30
N MET A 221 -1.46 -16.81 22.91
CA MET A 221 -2.48 -15.92 23.50
C MET A 221 -2.71 -16.18 24.98
N GLU A 222 -2.68 -17.44 25.40
CA GLU A 222 -2.89 -17.84 26.80
C GLU A 222 -1.73 -17.43 27.71
N CYS A 223 -0.49 -17.51 27.22
CA CYS A 223 0.70 -17.40 28.09
C CYS A 223 1.50 -16.11 27.94
N ALA A 224 1.40 -15.40 26.81
CA ALA A 224 2.39 -14.36 26.46
C ALA A 224 1.80 -13.03 25.94
N VAL A 225 0.49 -12.93 25.72
CA VAL A 225 -0.13 -11.76 25.06
C VAL A 225 -1.33 -11.23 25.86
N ASN A 226 -1.40 -9.92 26.05
CA ASN A 226 -2.47 -9.24 26.80
C ASN A 226 -2.93 -7.93 26.11
N GLY A 227 -3.98 -7.29 26.65
CA GLY A 227 -4.50 -6.02 26.16
C GLY A 227 -4.91 -6.04 24.68
N ASN A 228 -4.63 -4.94 23.97
CA ASN A 228 -4.96 -4.79 22.54
C ASN A 228 -4.32 -5.87 21.66
N LYS A 229 -3.12 -6.37 22.01
CA LYS A 229 -2.46 -7.44 21.26
C LYS A 229 -3.29 -8.73 21.27
N ARG A 230 -3.85 -9.08 22.43
CA ARG A 230 -4.71 -10.27 22.55
C ARG A 230 -6.03 -10.04 21.81
N MET A 231 -6.65 -8.88 22.02
CA MET A 231 -7.92 -8.53 21.37
C MET A 231 -7.82 -8.58 19.85
N PHE A 232 -6.79 -7.96 19.25
CA PHE A 232 -6.61 -7.96 17.80
C PHE A 232 -6.27 -9.36 17.25
N MET A 233 -5.52 -10.19 18.00
CA MET A 233 -5.27 -11.58 17.61
C MET A 233 -6.55 -12.42 17.63
N GLU A 234 -7.43 -12.24 18.62
CA GLU A 234 -8.74 -12.91 18.70
C GLU A 234 -9.71 -12.43 17.60
N GLU A 235 -9.75 -11.12 17.34
CA GLU A 235 -10.60 -10.51 16.31
C GLU A 235 -10.19 -10.93 14.88
N SER A 236 -8.90 -11.06 14.62
CA SER A 236 -8.36 -11.41 13.30
C SER A 236 -8.19 -12.92 13.06
N MET A 237 -8.46 -13.76 14.07
CA MET A 237 -8.33 -15.21 13.98
C MET A 237 -9.40 -15.82 13.08
N VAL A 238 -8.97 -16.61 12.10
CA VAL A 238 -9.86 -17.45 11.28
C VAL A 238 -10.47 -18.55 12.15
N LYS A 239 -11.79 -18.50 12.34
CA LYS A 239 -12.55 -19.41 13.20
C LYS A 239 -13.02 -20.68 12.50
N VAL A 240 -13.27 -20.59 11.19
CA VAL A 240 -13.78 -21.68 10.36
C VAL A 240 -12.95 -21.75 9.09
N PRO A 241 -12.58 -22.95 8.60
CA PRO A 241 -11.98 -23.10 7.28
C PRO A 241 -12.86 -22.50 6.18
N SER A 242 -12.26 -22.13 5.05
CA SER A 242 -13.06 -21.70 3.91
C SER A 242 -13.77 -22.89 3.28
N ASP A 243 -15.07 -22.75 3.04
CA ASP A 243 -15.86 -23.68 2.22
C ASP A 243 -15.50 -23.54 0.72
N SER A 244 -14.92 -22.40 0.33
CA SER A 244 -14.44 -22.17 -1.03
C SER A 244 -13.03 -22.71 -1.22
N ASN A 245 -12.74 -23.19 -2.43
CA ASN A 245 -11.35 -23.40 -2.82
C ASN A 245 -10.61 -22.06 -2.88
N PRO A 246 -9.27 -22.06 -2.67
CA PRO A 246 -8.45 -20.90 -2.97
C PRO A 246 -8.76 -20.41 -4.39
N CYS A 247 -8.72 -19.10 -4.60
CA CYS A 247 -8.97 -18.54 -5.92
C CYS A 247 -7.93 -19.07 -6.94
N THR A 248 -8.17 -18.80 -8.22
CA THR A 248 -7.12 -19.00 -9.22
C THR A 248 -6.44 -17.66 -9.41
N ILE A 249 -5.15 -17.55 -9.06
CA ILE A 249 -4.40 -16.34 -9.39
C ILE A 249 -4.36 -16.20 -10.92
N PRO A 250 -4.69 -15.01 -11.46
CA PRO A 250 -4.50 -14.75 -12.87
C PRO A 250 -3.02 -14.95 -13.23
N PRO A 251 -2.72 -15.41 -14.45
CA PRO A 251 -1.33 -15.58 -14.87
C PRO A 251 -0.56 -14.27 -14.66
N PRO A 252 0.75 -14.35 -14.38
CA PRO A 252 1.57 -13.14 -14.30
C PRO A 252 1.40 -12.35 -15.60
N TYR A 253 1.45 -11.02 -15.50
CA TYR A 253 1.47 -10.17 -16.68
C TYR A 253 2.57 -10.67 -17.62
N ASP A 254 2.21 -10.90 -18.87
CA ASP A 254 3.24 -11.09 -19.88
C ASP A 254 4.08 -9.80 -19.98
N PRO A 255 5.35 -9.89 -20.43
CA PRO A 255 6.24 -8.74 -20.44
C PRO A 255 5.67 -7.51 -21.16
N LEU A 256 4.86 -7.69 -22.21
CA LEU A 256 4.26 -6.58 -22.96
C LEU A 256 3.14 -5.93 -22.13
N SER A 257 2.22 -6.71 -21.58
CA SER A 257 1.15 -6.17 -20.73
C SER A 257 1.70 -5.44 -19.50
N LEU A 258 2.76 -5.96 -18.89
CA LEU A 258 3.43 -5.29 -17.76
C LEU A 258 4.06 -3.97 -18.21
N GLN A 259 4.75 -3.97 -19.35
CA GLN A 259 5.34 -2.76 -19.92
C GLN A 259 4.27 -1.72 -20.25
N GLU A 260 3.17 -2.11 -20.91
CA GLU A 260 2.04 -1.22 -21.22
C GLU A 260 1.43 -0.61 -19.95
N PHE A 261 1.28 -1.41 -18.89
CA PHE A 261 0.79 -0.91 -17.60
C PHE A 261 1.74 0.14 -16.99
N LEU A 262 3.04 -0.14 -16.98
CA LEU A 262 4.05 0.77 -16.45
C LEU A 262 4.15 2.06 -17.29
N GLU A 263 4.09 1.94 -18.61
CA GLU A 263 4.07 3.08 -19.54
C GLU A 263 2.82 3.93 -19.36
N ARG A 264 1.64 3.31 -19.21
CA ARG A 264 0.39 4.03 -18.94
C ARG A 264 0.48 4.82 -17.64
N LYS A 265 1.05 4.22 -16.59
CA LYS A 265 1.29 4.91 -15.31
C LYS A 265 2.23 6.11 -15.49
N ALA A 266 3.35 5.93 -16.19
CA ALA A 266 4.31 7.00 -16.45
C ALA A 266 3.71 8.13 -17.31
N ASN A 267 2.99 7.78 -18.37
CA ASN A 267 2.32 8.74 -19.27
C ASN A 267 1.25 9.55 -18.55
N SER A 268 0.49 8.93 -17.63
CA SER A 268 -0.52 9.60 -16.81
C SER A 268 0.13 10.66 -15.90
N THR A 269 1.23 10.32 -15.23
CA THR A 269 1.98 11.29 -14.43
C THR A 269 2.51 12.43 -15.30
N LYS A 270 3.14 12.10 -16.45
CA LYS A 270 3.67 13.10 -17.38
C LYS A 270 2.60 14.03 -17.95
N GLN A 271 1.38 13.53 -18.16
CA GLN A 271 0.26 14.35 -18.62
C GLN A 271 -0.13 15.42 -17.59
N VAL A 272 -0.16 15.08 -16.30
CA VAL A 272 -0.41 16.06 -15.23
C VAL A 272 0.70 17.12 -15.21
N GLU A 273 1.94 16.70 -15.35
CA GLU A 273 3.09 17.60 -15.42
C GLU A 273 2.94 18.61 -16.57
N ILE A 274 2.53 18.17 -17.76
CA ILE A 274 2.27 19.06 -18.90
C ILE A 274 1.14 20.05 -18.60
N TRP A 275 0.01 19.58 -18.07
CA TRP A 275 -1.11 20.47 -17.71
C TRP A 275 -0.74 21.51 -16.66
N GLU A 276 0.11 21.13 -15.71
CA GLU A 276 0.64 22.04 -14.70
C GLU A 276 1.53 23.12 -15.33
N ASP A 277 2.44 22.75 -16.22
CA ASP A 277 3.32 23.71 -16.92
C ASP A 277 2.51 24.70 -17.76
N GLU A 278 1.54 24.22 -18.54
CA GLU A 278 0.65 25.05 -19.35
C GLU A 278 -0.15 26.03 -18.48
N TYR A 279 -0.69 25.56 -17.36
CA TYR A 279 -1.44 26.38 -16.42
C TYR A 279 -0.61 27.56 -15.89
N TRP A 280 0.63 27.32 -15.45
CA TRP A 280 1.49 28.38 -14.93
C TRP A 280 1.98 29.33 -16.03
N GLN A 281 2.27 28.81 -17.23
CA GLN A 281 2.62 29.64 -18.38
C GLN A 281 1.50 30.64 -18.75
N ILE A 282 0.24 30.20 -18.69
CA ILE A 282 -0.92 31.07 -18.92
C ILE A 282 -1.06 32.08 -17.78
N LYS A 283 -0.98 31.62 -16.52
CA LYS A 283 -1.18 32.47 -15.33
C LYS A 283 -0.11 33.57 -15.19
N GLU A 284 1.12 33.28 -15.62
CA GLU A 284 2.25 34.21 -15.63
C GLU A 284 2.29 35.09 -16.89
N GLY A 285 1.38 34.88 -17.86
CA GLY A 285 1.29 35.66 -19.08
C GLY A 285 2.38 35.36 -20.12
N THR A 286 3.00 34.19 -20.03
CA THR A 286 4.08 33.75 -20.94
C THR A 286 3.52 33.15 -22.25
N ILE A 287 2.26 32.71 -22.23
CA ILE A 287 1.51 32.22 -23.39
C ILE A 287 0.10 32.83 -23.33
N VAL A 288 -0.42 33.29 -24.46
CA VAL A 288 -1.76 33.92 -24.62
C VAL A 288 -2.76 32.90 -25.14
#